data_AF-A0A2E6JF22-F1
#
_entry.id   AF-A0A2E6JF22-F1
#
_cell.length_a   1.000
_cell.length_b   1.000
_cell.length_c   1.000
_cell.angle_alpha   90.00
_cell.angle_beta   90.00
_cell.angle_gamma   90.00
#
_symmetry.space_group_name_H-M   'P 1'
#
loop_
_entity.id
_entity.type
_entity.pdbx_description
1 polymer ?
#
loop_
_entity_poly.entity_id
_entity_poly.type
_entity_poly.pdbx_seq_one_letter_code
_entity_poly.pdbx_strand_id
1 'polypeptide(L)'
;MPKKAEIKVKEKLEECEECPQVAPLYLATFSDMAILLMAFFVLLLAQAIVTEDLYEEQSESTFETGVQAQVEAYNQAAAENLVKKQFTSAPVDPTVFDIIEEDRTDEVQPDDKLKQKRNTATAATNAMEIVEQRFAAEIARGSVEVREEEAKIIVEVTEDFGDGNDDLNEEAKLPGEINDQLLELYLQVVTAQAETGSTIEVLGGSPRSDAYEESSAADDTPKIFQNLLLALDEDIEAGRLEIKREGSDVILTLPSTNGFSSGSAALRPGFLPLLNRIGDALIPVKRIARIEGHTDSVPLAFGGRYRSNWDLSSARAASVADYLLEQRYRNGGEIYIAGFGDGKPVSTNETEAGRAANRRIEIVLPKGFI
;
A
#
# COMPACT_ATOMS: atom_id res chain seq x y z
N MET A 1 37.11 78.08 -26.68
CA MET A 1 36.42 77.61 -25.45
C MET A 1 36.01 76.16 -25.64
N PRO A 2 36.71 75.19 -25.04
CA PRO A 2 36.22 73.84 -24.87
C PRO A 2 35.76 73.61 -23.42
N LYS A 3 34.58 72.99 -23.28
CA LYS A 3 33.83 72.75 -22.05
C LYS A 3 34.63 71.93 -21.04
N LYS A 4 34.75 72.42 -19.79
CA LYS A 4 35.10 71.58 -18.63
C LYS A 4 33.94 70.61 -18.38
N ALA A 5 34.22 69.31 -18.49
CA ALA A 5 33.32 68.27 -18.00
C ALA A 5 33.58 68.09 -16.51
N GLU A 6 32.64 68.52 -15.67
CA GLU A 6 32.64 68.23 -14.24
C GLU A 6 32.21 66.78 -14.03
N ILE A 7 33.14 65.94 -13.62
CA ILE A 7 32.86 64.56 -13.21
C ILE A 7 32.37 64.63 -11.76
N LYS A 8 31.05 64.54 -11.56
CA LYS A 8 30.47 64.31 -10.23
C LYS A 8 30.79 62.89 -9.78
N VAL A 9 31.71 62.76 -8.83
CA VAL A 9 31.92 61.51 -8.09
C VAL A 9 30.67 61.28 -7.25
N LYS A 10 29.86 60.28 -7.63
CA LYS A 10 28.79 59.78 -6.76
C LYS A 10 29.44 58.90 -5.70
N GLU A 11 29.58 59.44 -4.51
CA GLU A 11 29.89 58.67 -3.32
C GLU A 11 28.62 57.89 -2.94
N LYS A 12 28.65 56.57 -3.11
CA LYS A 12 27.64 55.66 -2.58
C LYS A 12 28.39 54.64 -1.72
N LEU A 13 28.66 55.03 -0.48
CA LEU A 13 28.98 54.09 0.59
C LEU A 13 27.64 53.51 1.04
N GLU A 14 27.23 52.40 0.44
CA GLU A 14 26.25 51.53 1.09
C GLU A 14 27.02 50.76 2.17
N GLU A 15 26.79 51.14 3.44
CA GLU A 15 27.24 50.38 4.60
C GLU A 15 26.74 48.94 4.46
N CYS A 16 27.66 47.99 4.43
CA CYS A 16 27.31 46.58 4.50
C CYS A 16 26.69 46.31 5.88
N GLU A 17 25.49 45.73 5.90
CA GLU A 17 24.88 45.19 7.12
C GLU A 17 25.84 44.16 7.74
N GLU A 18 26.06 44.26 9.05
CA GLU A 18 26.90 43.32 9.79
C GLU A 18 26.38 41.89 9.62
N CYS A 19 27.25 40.96 9.25
CA CYS A 19 26.89 39.55 9.09
C CYS A 19 26.28 39.01 10.40
N PRO A 20 25.18 38.24 10.33
CA PRO A 20 24.61 37.63 11.52
C PRO A 20 25.64 36.74 12.21
N GLN A 21 25.70 36.78 13.54
CA GLN A 21 26.61 35.95 14.33
C GLN A 21 26.27 34.46 14.11
N VAL A 22 27.01 33.82 13.22
CA VAL A 22 26.99 32.36 13.04
C VAL A 22 27.74 31.70 14.19
N ALA A 23 27.27 30.53 14.62
CA ALA A 23 27.92 29.76 15.66
C ALA A 23 29.43 29.57 15.34
N PRO A 24 30.31 29.70 16.34
CA PRO A 24 31.75 29.64 16.10
C PRO A 24 32.16 28.28 15.53
N LEU A 25 33.19 28.27 14.69
CA LEU A 25 33.57 27.12 13.84
C LEU A 25 33.77 25.78 14.59
N TYR A 26 34.11 25.83 15.88
CA TYR A 26 34.23 24.65 16.73
C TYR A 26 32.90 23.93 17.02
N LEU A 27 31.76 24.64 16.93
CA LEU A 27 30.40 24.11 17.10
C LEU A 27 29.78 23.62 15.79
N ALA A 28 30.42 23.87 14.64
CA ALA A 28 29.89 23.54 13.31
C ALA A 28 30.42 22.20 12.76
N THR A 29 31.27 21.50 13.50
CA THR A 29 31.83 20.22 13.03
C THR A 29 30.83 19.10 13.28
N PHE A 30 30.50 18.35 12.23
CA PHE A 30 29.59 17.18 12.26
C PHE A 30 29.96 16.17 13.36
N SER A 31 31.26 16.09 13.69
CA SER A 31 31.78 15.24 14.75
C SER A 31 31.22 15.58 16.12
N ASP A 32 31.01 16.86 16.45
CA ASP A 32 30.51 17.27 17.76
C ASP A 32 28.98 17.05 17.89
N MET A 33 28.22 17.27 16.80
CA MET A 33 26.79 16.91 16.76
C MET A 33 26.55 15.40 16.90
N ALA A 34 27.39 14.57 16.27
CA ALA A 34 27.29 13.11 16.38
C ALA A 34 27.62 12.62 17.80
N ILE A 35 28.58 13.24 18.47
CA ILE A 35 28.93 12.93 19.88
C ILE A 35 27.78 13.33 20.82
N LEU A 36 27.15 14.50 20.61
CA LEU A 36 26.00 14.93 21.39
C LEU A 36 24.79 14.00 21.21
N LEU A 37 24.52 13.53 19.99
CA LEU A 37 23.46 12.56 19.72
C LEU A 37 23.74 11.19 20.36
N MET A 38 24.97 10.69 20.24
CA MET A 38 25.38 9.44 20.89
C MET A 38 25.28 9.53 22.41
N ALA A 39 25.73 10.64 23.00
CA ALA A 39 25.60 10.86 24.44
C ALA A 39 24.12 10.91 24.89
N PHE A 40 23.25 11.56 24.10
CA PHE A 40 21.82 11.60 24.38
C PHE A 40 21.17 10.20 24.33
N PHE A 41 21.49 9.38 23.32
CA PHE A 41 20.98 8.02 23.22
C PHE A 41 21.45 7.11 24.35
N VAL A 42 22.69 7.26 24.81
CA VAL A 42 23.21 6.51 25.97
C VAL A 42 22.45 6.89 27.26
N LEU A 43 22.11 8.17 27.44
CA LEU A 43 21.29 8.61 28.58
C LEU A 43 19.85 8.07 28.50
N LEU A 44 19.25 8.03 27.31
CA LEU A 44 17.92 7.43 27.12
C LEU A 44 17.94 5.92 27.42
N LEU A 45 18.98 5.21 26.98
CA LEU A 45 19.12 3.78 27.27
C LEU A 45 19.33 3.52 28.76
N ALA A 46 20.11 4.37 29.45
CA ALA A 46 20.30 4.26 30.89
C ALA A 46 19.01 4.48 31.70
N GLN A 47 18.09 5.33 31.21
CA GLN A 47 16.77 5.53 31.83
C GLN A 47 15.76 4.42 31.48
N ALA A 48 15.96 3.73 30.36
CA ALA A 48 15.09 2.63 29.93
C ALA A 48 15.36 1.32 30.68
N ILE A 49 16.55 1.14 31.25
CA ILE A 49 16.85 -0.04 32.09
C ILE A 49 16.26 0.20 33.48
N VAL A 50 14.97 -0.09 33.62
CA VAL A 50 14.32 -0.21 34.93
C VAL A 50 14.84 -1.49 35.58
N THR A 51 15.64 -1.35 36.63
CA THR A 51 16.01 -2.47 37.52
C THR A 51 14.87 -2.67 38.52
N GLU A 52 14.43 -3.92 38.69
CA GLU A 52 13.30 -4.32 39.58
C GLU A 52 13.53 -3.94 41.05
N ASP A 53 14.78 -3.70 41.44
CA ASP A 53 15.19 -3.51 42.83
C ASP A 53 14.70 -2.21 43.48
N LEU A 54 14.15 -1.26 42.71
CA LEU A 54 13.67 0.03 43.23
C LEU A 54 12.21 0.04 43.70
N TYR A 55 11.46 -1.07 43.55
CA TYR A 55 10.04 -1.13 43.94
C TYR A 55 9.76 -1.96 45.21
N GLU A 56 10.72 -2.69 45.78
CA GLU A 56 10.49 -3.43 47.03
C GLU A 56 10.57 -2.55 48.29
N GLU A 57 11.24 -1.39 48.25
CA GLU A 57 11.51 -0.59 49.46
C GLU A 57 10.36 0.36 49.88
N GLN A 58 9.29 0.47 49.09
CA GLN A 58 8.12 1.32 49.45
C GLN A 58 6.95 0.56 50.08
N SER A 59 7.02 -0.77 50.24
CA SER A 59 5.93 -1.55 50.84
C SER A 59 6.02 -1.72 52.37
N GLU A 60 7.12 -1.35 53.02
CA GLU A 60 7.32 -1.53 54.47
C GLU A 60 6.81 -0.38 55.36
N SER A 61 5.83 0.41 54.92
CA SER A 61 5.24 1.47 55.77
C SER A 61 3.75 1.31 56.10
N THR A 62 3.16 0.14 55.86
CA THR A 62 1.79 -0.14 56.32
C THR A 62 1.67 -1.56 56.88
N PHE A 63 2.26 -1.77 58.05
CA PHE A 63 1.93 -2.93 58.89
C PHE A 63 1.57 -2.45 60.30
N GLU A 64 0.41 -1.80 60.45
CA GLU A 64 -0.17 -1.55 61.79
C GLU A 64 -1.71 -1.64 61.84
N THR A 65 -2.34 -2.32 60.88
CA THR A 65 -3.77 -2.65 60.95
C THR A 65 -3.96 -4.04 60.39
N GLY A 66 -4.28 -5.00 61.26
CA GLY A 66 -4.34 -6.44 61.01
C GLY A 66 -5.43 -6.90 60.05
N VAL A 67 -5.47 -6.36 58.84
CA VAL A 67 -6.27 -6.84 57.71
C VAL A 67 -5.28 -7.26 56.64
N GLN A 68 -5.16 -8.56 56.41
CA GLN A 68 -4.37 -9.09 55.30
C GLN A 68 -5.08 -8.68 54.00
N ALA A 69 -4.64 -7.59 53.39
CA ALA A 69 -4.96 -7.29 52.00
C ALA A 69 -4.21 -8.31 51.15
N GLN A 70 -4.91 -9.34 50.69
CA GLN A 70 -4.38 -10.30 49.74
C GLN A 70 -4.24 -9.56 48.40
N VAL A 71 -3.06 -8.99 48.17
CA VAL A 71 -2.73 -8.39 46.87
C VAL A 71 -2.48 -9.55 45.92
N GLU A 72 -3.37 -9.71 44.94
CA GLU A 72 -3.23 -10.71 43.89
C GLU A 72 -2.05 -10.29 43.01
N ALA A 73 -0.91 -10.97 43.18
CA ALA A 73 0.26 -10.75 42.35
C ALA A 73 -0.09 -11.10 40.91
N TYR A 74 -0.19 -10.08 40.06
CA TYR A 74 -0.28 -10.27 38.62
C TYR A 74 1.09 -10.75 38.15
N ASN A 75 1.30 -12.07 38.18
CA ASN A 75 2.43 -12.68 37.50
C ASN A 75 2.28 -12.34 36.01
N GLN A 76 2.99 -11.32 35.54
CA GLN A 76 3.27 -11.21 34.12
C GLN A 76 4.02 -12.50 33.77
N ALA A 77 3.37 -13.34 32.98
CA ALA A 77 4.02 -14.47 32.37
C ALA A 77 5.18 -13.92 31.51
N ALA A 78 6.38 -13.97 32.07
CA ALA A 78 7.60 -14.01 31.28
C ALA A 78 7.39 -15.15 30.27
N ALA A 79 7.39 -14.80 28.99
CA ALA A 79 7.28 -15.75 27.90
C ALA A 79 8.57 -16.58 27.82
N GLU A 80 8.72 -17.54 28.73
CA GLU A 80 9.62 -18.65 28.55
C GLU A 80 8.86 -19.83 27.93
N ASN A 81 9.42 -20.34 26.84
CA ASN A 81 8.86 -21.36 25.97
C ASN A 81 8.42 -22.64 26.70
N LEU A 82 7.13 -22.79 26.98
CA LEU A 82 6.49 -24.08 27.25
C LEU A 82 5.96 -24.68 25.94
N VAL A 83 6.85 -25.32 25.18
CA VAL A 83 6.43 -26.25 24.12
C VAL A 83 5.70 -27.42 24.78
N LYS A 84 4.38 -27.34 24.83
CA LYS A 84 3.52 -28.44 25.28
C LYS A 84 3.53 -29.53 24.20
N LYS A 85 4.47 -30.48 24.29
CA LYS A 85 4.46 -31.72 23.51
C LYS A 85 3.36 -32.64 24.02
N GLN A 86 2.12 -32.36 23.64
CA GLN A 86 1.01 -33.31 23.76
C GLN A 86 0.44 -33.56 22.37
N PHE A 87 1.11 -34.44 21.62
CA PHE A 87 0.53 -35.06 20.45
C PHE A 87 -0.31 -36.25 20.93
N THR A 88 -1.63 -36.15 20.76
CA THR A 88 -2.50 -37.33 20.82
C THR A 88 -2.61 -37.88 19.40
N SER A 89 -2.11 -39.08 19.17
CA SER A 89 -2.40 -39.80 17.93
C SER A 89 -3.74 -40.49 18.10
N ALA A 90 -4.76 -40.00 17.39
CA ALA A 90 -5.99 -40.76 17.20
C ALA A 90 -5.66 -42.04 16.40
N PRO A 91 -6.15 -43.23 16.80
CA PRO A 91 -6.02 -44.42 15.96
C PRO A 91 -6.81 -44.19 14.67
N VAL A 92 -6.12 -44.25 13.54
CA VAL A 92 -6.71 -44.23 12.20
C VAL A 92 -6.91 -45.68 11.79
N ASP A 93 -8.15 -46.09 11.53
CA ASP A 93 -8.40 -47.39 10.92
C ASP A 93 -7.91 -47.36 9.45
N PRO A 94 -7.11 -48.34 9.02
CA PRO A 94 -6.65 -48.39 7.64
C PRO A 94 -7.84 -48.66 6.72
N THR A 95 -8.03 -47.79 5.73
CA THR A 95 -8.95 -48.08 4.62
C THR A 95 -8.39 -49.25 3.82
N VAL A 96 -9.22 -50.27 3.60
CA VAL A 96 -8.93 -51.40 2.73
C VAL A 96 -8.76 -50.86 1.31
N PHE A 97 -7.52 -50.76 0.84
CA PHE A 97 -7.25 -50.58 -0.58
C PHE A 97 -7.46 -51.94 -1.25
N ASP A 98 -8.35 -52.00 -2.24
CA ASP A 98 -8.33 -53.10 -3.21
C ASP A 98 -7.02 -52.98 -3.99
N ILE A 99 -6.05 -53.81 -3.61
CA ILE A 99 -4.81 -53.97 -4.34
C ILE A 99 -5.18 -54.73 -5.61
N ILE A 100 -5.29 -53.99 -6.72
CA ILE A 100 -5.25 -54.59 -8.04
C ILE A 100 -3.81 -55.08 -8.23
N GLU A 101 -3.56 -56.37 -7.95
CA GLU A 101 -2.30 -57.01 -8.29
C GLU A 101 -2.26 -57.25 -9.80
N GLU A 102 -1.32 -56.60 -10.48
CA GLU A 102 -0.99 -56.92 -11.87
C GLU A 102 -0.16 -58.20 -11.89
N ASP A 103 -0.74 -59.29 -12.41
CA ASP A 103 0.01 -60.47 -12.85
C ASP A 103 1.00 -60.05 -13.94
N ARG A 104 2.30 -60.07 -13.61
CA ARG A 104 3.36 -59.92 -14.61
C ARG A 104 3.64 -61.28 -15.25
N THR A 105 3.30 -61.43 -16.52
CA THR A 105 3.79 -62.51 -17.37
C THR A 105 5.26 -62.29 -17.73
N ASP A 106 6.06 -63.36 -17.67
CA ASP A 106 7.51 -63.40 -18.01
C ASP A 106 7.79 -63.38 -19.53
N GLU A 107 6.79 -63.11 -20.36
CA GLU A 107 7.03 -62.90 -21.79
C GLU A 107 7.53 -61.48 -22.03
N VAL A 108 8.83 -61.38 -22.32
CA VAL A 108 9.46 -60.17 -22.83
C VAL A 108 8.73 -59.79 -24.12
N GLN A 109 7.83 -58.82 -24.01
CA GLN A 109 7.24 -58.21 -25.20
C GLN A 109 8.39 -57.63 -26.03
N PRO A 110 8.44 -57.92 -27.36
CA PRO A 110 9.46 -57.33 -28.18
C PRO A 110 9.32 -55.81 -28.05
N ASP A 111 10.44 -55.12 -27.82
CA ASP A 111 10.49 -53.67 -27.85
C ASP A 111 9.95 -53.24 -29.22
N ASP A 112 8.66 -52.95 -29.30
CA ASP A 112 8.16 -51.99 -30.24
C ASP A 112 8.85 -50.72 -29.82
N LYS A 113 10.00 -50.46 -30.47
CA LYS A 113 10.65 -49.17 -30.43
C LYS A 113 9.52 -48.21 -30.66
N LEU A 114 9.13 -47.49 -29.62
CA LEU A 114 8.30 -46.33 -29.76
C LEU A 114 9.02 -45.55 -30.84
N LYS A 115 8.43 -45.51 -32.03
CA LYS A 115 8.64 -44.40 -32.93
C LYS A 115 7.97 -43.21 -32.25
N GLN A 116 8.44 -42.85 -31.05
CA GLN A 116 8.85 -41.49 -30.83
C GLN A 116 9.80 -41.21 -31.98
N LYS A 117 9.20 -40.69 -33.07
CA LYS A 117 9.75 -39.47 -33.61
C LYS A 117 9.85 -38.51 -32.41
N ARG A 118 10.92 -38.66 -31.62
CA ARG A 118 11.65 -37.49 -31.18
C ARG A 118 11.91 -36.80 -32.49
N ASN A 119 11.12 -35.79 -32.76
CA ASN A 119 11.58 -34.74 -33.62
C ASN A 119 12.76 -34.11 -32.86
N THR A 120 13.92 -34.78 -32.91
CA THR A 120 15.18 -34.15 -33.25
C THR A 120 15.17 -33.84 -34.75
N ALA A 121 14.02 -33.43 -35.28
CA ALA A 121 14.06 -32.43 -36.29
C ALA A 121 14.56 -31.21 -35.53
N THR A 122 15.72 -30.71 -35.93
CA THR A 122 15.76 -29.32 -36.40
C THR A 122 14.49 -29.07 -37.23
N ALA A 123 13.34 -28.96 -36.57
CA ALA A 123 12.23 -28.26 -37.14
C ALA A 123 12.80 -26.86 -37.10
N ALA A 124 13.28 -26.40 -38.25
CA ALA A 124 13.14 -24.99 -38.57
C ALA A 124 11.65 -24.72 -38.39
N THR A 125 11.24 -24.48 -37.15
CA THR A 125 9.91 -24.00 -36.84
C THR A 125 9.86 -22.71 -37.62
N ASN A 126 8.90 -22.63 -38.52
CA ASN A 126 8.47 -21.38 -39.13
C ASN A 126 7.96 -20.38 -38.08
N ALA A 127 8.27 -20.58 -36.79
CA ALA A 127 7.97 -19.68 -35.70
C ALA A 127 8.62 -18.31 -35.93
N MET A 128 9.90 -18.27 -36.33
CA MET A 128 10.55 -17.00 -36.68
C MET A 128 9.84 -16.34 -37.87
N GLU A 129 9.56 -17.11 -38.93
CA GLU A 129 8.88 -16.59 -40.13
C GLU A 129 7.45 -16.09 -39.83
N ILE A 130 6.71 -16.78 -38.97
CA ILE A 130 5.37 -16.38 -38.52
C ILE A 130 5.45 -15.11 -37.66
N VAL A 131 6.43 -15.00 -36.76
CA VAL A 131 6.63 -13.82 -35.94
C VAL A 131 7.05 -12.63 -36.80
N GLU A 132 8.01 -12.79 -37.72
CA GLU A 132 8.40 -11.75 -38.68
C GLU A 132 7.24 -11.33 -39.59
N GLN A 133 6.40 -12.27 -40.04
CA GLN A 133 5.22 -11.95 -40.85
C GLN A 133 4.17 -11.16 -40.06
N ARG A 134 3.98 -11.50 -38.78
CA ARG A 134 3.00 -10.83 -37.90
C ARG A 134 3.45 -9.44 -37.48
N PHE A 135 4.74 -9.27 -37.20
CA PHE A 135 5.33 -7.98 -36.84
C PHE A 135 5.89 -7.21 -38.04
N ALA A 136 5.53 -7.59 -39.28
CA ALA A 136 6.10 -6.99 -40.49
C ALA A 136 5.88 -5.47 -40.56
N ALA A 137 4.75 -4.97 -40.05
CA ALA A 137 4.44 -3.54 -40.04
C ALA A 137 5.25 -2.79 -38.99
N GLU A 138 5.46 -3.40 -37.83
CA GLU A 138 6.17 -2.87 -36.67
C GLU A 138 7.69 -2.87 -36.91
N ILE A 139 8.20 -3.93 -37.55
CA ILE A 139 9.59 -4.03 -38.01
C ILE A 139 9.86 -2.99 -39.12
N ALA A 140 8.92 -2.81 -40.06
CA ALA A 140 9.06 -1.80 -41.12
C ALA A 140 9.07 -0.35 -40.57
N ARG A 141 8.42 -0.13 -39.42
CA ARG A 141 8.45 1.15 -38.68
C ARG A 141 9.69 1.30 -37.78
N GLY A 142 10.52 0.27 -37.63
CA GLY A 142 11.70 0.27 -36.76
C GLY A 142 11.36 0.23 -35.26
N SER A 143 10.12 -0.13 -34.94
CA SER A 143 9.58 -0.08 -33.59
C SER A 143 9.76 -1.42 -32.85
N VAL A 144 9.92 -2.52 -33.60
CA VAL A 144 10.20 -3.86 -33.07
C VAL A 144 11.39 -4.49 -33.82
N GLU A 145 12.29 -5.12 -33.08
CA GLU A 145 13.35 -6.00 -33.59
C GLU A 145 13.14 -7.41 -33.06
N VAL A 146 13.22 -8.42 -33.93
CA VAL A 146 13.04 -9.83 -33.55
C VAL A 146 14.36 -10.57 -33.69
N ARG A 147 14.75 -11.31 -32.65
CA ARG A 147 15.97 -12.14 -32.62
C ARG A 147 15.65 -13.52 -32.08
N GLU A 148 16.39 -14.53 -32.52
CA GLU A 148 16.29 -15.92 -32.03
C GLU A 148 17.51 -16.25 -31.17
N GLU A 149 17.31 -16.60 -29.90
CA GLU A 149 18.38 -17.01 -28.98
C GLU A 149 18.00 -18.32 -28.29
N GLU A 150 18.90 -19.31 -28.27
CA GLU A 150 18.82 -20.55 -27.46
C GLU A 150 17.43 -21.23 -27.35
N ALA A 151 16.67 -21.27 -28.47
CA ALA A 151 15.32 -21.84 -28.61
C ALA A 151 14.16 -20.99 -28.05
N LYS A 152 14.36 -19.68 -27.84
CA LYS A 152 13.31 -18.68 -27.58
C LYS A 152 13.39 -17.55 -28.61
N ILE A 153 12.23 -16.95 -28.92
CA ILE A 153 12.14 -15.79 -29.79
C ILE A 153 12.08 -14.56 -28.91
N ILE A 154 13.03 -13.65 -29.09
CA ILE A 154 13.13 -12.38 -28.38
C ILE A 154 12.56 -11.29 -29.29
N VAL A 155 11.52 -10.62 -28.82
CA VAL A 155 10.94 -9.45 -29.48
C VAL A 155 11.37 -8.23 -28.67
N GLU A 156 12.36 -7.49 -29.19
CA GLU A 156 12.88 -6.26 -28.61
C GLU A 156 12.06 -5.06 -29.11
N VAL A 157 11.43 -4.34 -28.19
CA VAL A 157 10.60 -3.18 -28.48
C VAL A 157 11.41 -1.91 -28.23
N THR A 158 11.52 -1.03 -29.22
CA THR A 158 12.23 0.24 -29.10
C THR A 158 11.47 1.21 -28.18
N GLU A 159 12.16 2.06 -27.41
CA GLU A 159 11.55 2.97 -26.41
C GLU A 159 10.54 3.99 -26.99
N ASP A 160 10.56 4.21 -28.31
CA ASP A 160 9.61 5.07 -29.04
C ASP A 160 8.27 4.36 -29.32
N PHE A 161 8.12 3.09 -28.91
CA PHE A 161 6.88 2.32 -29.08
C PHE A 161 5.83 2.82 -28.09
N GLY A 162 5.07 3.81 -28.54
CA GLY A 162 3.98 4.40 -27.77
C GLY A 162 4.22 5.81 -27.25
N ASP A 163 5.29 6.48 -27.69
CA ASP A 163 5.32 7.95 -27.62
C ASP A 163 4.41 8.46 -28.75
N GLY A 164 3.30 9.07 -28.34
CA GLY A 164 2.22 9.47 -29.22
C GLY A 164 2.59 10.67 -30.09
N ASN A 165 3.48 10.49 -31.07
CA ASN A 165 3.58 11.39 -32.21
C ASN A 165 2.45 11.10 -33.21
N ASP A 166 1.22 11.28 -32.75
CA ASP A 166 0.13 11.66 -33.65
C ASP A 166 0.16 13.18 -33.74
N ASP A 167 0.86 13.69 -34.75
CA ASP A 167 0.53 14.97 -35.36
C ASP A 167 -0.95 14.89 -35.75
N LEU A 168 -1.85 15.38 -34.88
CA LEU A 168 -3.16 16.00 -35.17
C LEU A 168 -3.99 16.14 -33.86
N ASN A 169 -4.24 17.39 -33.49
CA ASN A 169 -5.13 17.92 -32.43
C ASN A 169 -4.62 17.92 -30.97
N GLU A 170 -4.43 19.16 -30.48
CA GLU A 170 -4.26 19.57 -29.09
C GLU A 170 -5.54 19.30 -28.25
N GLU A 171 -5.83 18.05 -27.92
CA GLU A 171 -6.67 17.70 -26.78
C GLU A 171 -5.83 16.94 -25.77
N ALA A 172 -5.69 17.51 -24.57
CA ALA A 172 -4.85 17.01 -23.49
C ALA A 172 -5.23 15.57 -23.11
N LYS A 173 -4.43 14.60 -23.56
CA LYS A 173 -4.55 13.19 -23.17
C LYS A 173 -4.28 13.06 -21.66
N LEU A 174 -5.25 12.51 -20.94
CA LEU A 174 -5.18 12.23 -19.51
C LEU A 174 -4.13 11.13 -19.24
N PRO A 175 -3.31 11.23 -18.18
CA PRO A 175 -2.38 10.16 -17.83
C PRO A 175 -3.17 8.99 -17.24
N GLY A 176 -3.33 7.92 -18.02
CA GLY A 176 -4.11 6.73 -17.60
C GLY A 176 -4.69 5.88 -18.73
N GLU A 177 -4.54 6.27 -19.99
CA GLU A 177 -4.89 5.39 -21.11
C GLU A 177 -3.81 4.32 -21.28
N ILE A 178 -4.23 3.06 -21.23
CA ILE A 178 -3.41 1.95 -21.71
C ILE A 178 -3.13 2.26 -23.17
N ASN A 179 -1.86 2.27 -23.57
CA ASN A 179 -1.54 2.50 -24.97
C ASN A 179 -2.14 1.36 -25.80
N ASP A 180 -3.18 1.67 -26.59
CA ASP A 180 -3.88 0.69 -27.43
C ASP A 180 -2.91 -0.08 -28.34
N GLN A 181 -1.84 0.58 -28.80
CA GLN A 181 -0.80 -0.05 -29.63
C GLN A 181 0.03 -1.09 -28.86
N LEU A 182 0.29 -0.84 -27.57
CA LEU A 182 1.00 -1.79 -26.72
C LEU A 182 0.11 -3.00 -26.39
N LEU A 183 -1.18 -2.78 -26.15
CA LEU A 183 -2.14 -3.86 -25.94
C LEU A 183 -2.26 -4.75 -27.19
N GLU A 184 -2.36 -4.15 -28.37
CA GLU A 184 -2.37 -4.88 -29.65
C GLU A 184 -1.08 -5.69 -29.86
N LEU A 185 0.08 -5.11 -29.55
CA LEU A 185 1.37 -5.81 -29.60
C LEU A 185 1.35 -7.06 -28.71
N TYR A 186 0.89 -6.94 -27.45
CA TYR A 186 0.80 -8.06 -26.53
C TYR A 186 -0.15 -9.15 -27.01
N LEU A 187 -1.30 -8.76 -27.58
CA LEU A 187 -2.24 -9.72 -28.17
C LEU A 187 -1.59 -10.47 -29.34
N GLN A 188 -0.84 -9.78 -30.20
CA GLN A 188 -0.11 -10.43 -31.30
C GLN A 188 0.93 -11.43 -30.78
N VAL A 189 1.70 -11.09 -29.74
CA VAL A 189 2.67 -12.00 -29.11
C VAL A 189 1.99 -13.26 -28.57
N VAL A 190 0.89 -13.11 -27.84
CA VAL A 190 0.15 -14.25 -27.27
C VAL A 190 -0.38 -15.17 -28.38
N THR A 191 -0.91 -14.60 -29.48
CA THR A 191 -1.39 -15.40 -30.61
C THR A 191 -0.25 -16.12 -31.34
N ALA A 192 0.89 -15.45 -31.54
CA ALA A 192 2.06 -16.06 -32.16
C ALA A 192 2.64 -17.19 -31.29
N GLN A 193 2.66 -17.03 -29.97
CA GLN A 193 3.09 -18.07 -29.03
C GLN A 193 2.14 -19.27 -29.04
N ALA A 194 0.82 -19.04 -29.13
CA ALA A 194 -0.18 -20.09 -29.21
C ALA A 194 -0.11 -20.90 -30.52
N GLU A 195 0.21 -20.27 -31.65
CA GLU A 195 0.30 -20.93 -32.95
C GLU A 195 1.62 -21.66 -33.17
N THR A 196 2.72 -21.07 -32.70
CA THR A 196 4.07 -21.60 -32.94
C THR A 196 4.50 -22.62 -31.89
N GLY A 197 3.88 -22.60 -30.70
CA GLY A 197 4.29 -23.38 -29.55
C GLY A 197 5.69 -23.03 -29.03
N SER A 198 6.30 -21.97 -29.56
CA SER A 198 7.61 -21.46 -29.17
C SER A 198 7.47 -20.46 -28.01
N THR A 199 8.47 -20.38 -27.15
CA THR A 199 8.47 -19.38 -26.07
C THR A 199 8.89 -18.05 -26.66
N ILE A 200 7.99 -17.05 -26.62
CA ILE A 200 8.26 -15.69 -27.09
C ILE A 200 8.43 -14.78 -25.87
N GLU A 201 9.57 -14.11 -25.78
CA GLU A 201 9.91 -13.19 -24.70
C GLU A 201 9.97 -11.76 -25.25
N VAL A 202 9.21 -10.84 -24.67
CA VAL A 202 9.19 -9.43 -25.09
C VAL A 202 10.13 -8.63 -24.19
N LEU A 203 11.25 -8.19 -24.75
CA LEU A 203 12.18 -7.28 -24.09
C LEU A 203 11.83 -5.83 -24.48
N GLY A 204 11.76 -4.93 -23.52
CA GLY A 204 11.47 -3.51 -23.78
C GLY A 204 9.99 -3.12 -23.76
N GLY A 205 9.05 -4.07 -23.80
CA GLY A 205 7.60 -3.79 -23.74
C GLY A 205 6.91 -4.09 -22.40
N SER A 206 7.53 -4.90 -21.53
CA SER A 206 6.85 -5.37 -20.31
C SER A 206 6.70 -4.25 -19.29
N PRO A 207 5.53 -4.09 -18.63
CA PRO A 207 5.45 -3.29 -17.42
C PRO A 207 6.38 -3.98 -16.43
N ARG A 208 7.60 -3.45 -16.30
CA ARG A 208 8.65 -3.93 -15.40
C ARG A 208 8.03 -4.10 -14.01
N SER A 209 7.77 -5.35 -13.62
CA SER A 209 7.35 -5.70 -12.26
C SER A 209 8.49 -5.62 -11.26
N ASP A 210 9.75 -5.57 -11.71
CA ASP A 210 10.92 -5.71 -10.85
C ASP A 210 11.93 -4.56 -10.95
N ALA A 211 11.51 -3.39 -11.41
CA ALA A 211 12.31 -2.16 -11.38
C ALA A 211 11.50 -0.99 -10.78
N TYR A 212 11.23 -1.07 -9.48
CA TYR A 212 10.73 0.05 -8.68
C TYR A 212 11.49 0.11 -7.35
N GLU A 213 12.81 0.20 -7.43
CA GLU A 213 13.56 0.91 -6.40
C GLU A 213 14.04 2.23 -6.99
N GLU A 214 13.71 3.32 -6.29
CA GLU A 214 14.25 4.67 -6.45
C GLU A 214 13.85 5.49 -7.70
N SER A 215 12.61 5.98 -7.71
CA SER A 215 12.31 7.32 -8.24
C SER A 215 11.15 7.95 -7.47
N SER A 216 11.47 8.92 -6.62
CA SER A 216 10.56 9.60 -5.69
C SER A 216 9.61 10.61 -6.35
N ALA A 217 9.12 10.35 -7.57
CA ALA A 217 8.32 11.33 -8.30
C ALA A 217 7.18 10.78 -9.18
N ALA A 218 7.03 9.47 -9.36
CA ALA A 218 5.87 8.92 -10.07
C ALA A 218 4.65 8.86 -9.13
N ASP A 219 3.51 9.39 -9.58
CA ASP A 219 2.25 9.31 -8.84
C ASP A 219 1.77 7.86 -8.73
N ASP A 220 1.94 7.24 -7.56
CA ASP A 220 1.49 5.88 -7.24
C ASP A 220 -0.02 5.81 -6.94
N THR A 221 -0.70 6.96 -6.90
CA THR A 221 -2.14 7.09 -6.64
C THR A 221 -3.01 6.21 -7.57
N PRO A 222 -2.79 6.15 -8.90
CA PRO A 222 -3.60 5.32 -9.78
C PRO A 222 -3.46 3.82 -9.48
N LYS A 223 -2.24 3.37 -9.15
CA LYS A 223 -1.97 1.97 -8.79
C LYS A 223 -2.66 1.61 -7.48
N ILE A 224 -2.56 2.47 -6.46
CA ILE A 224 -3.24 2.28 -5.18
C ILE A 224 -4.76 2.23 -5.38
N PHE A 225 -5.31 3.18 -6.13
CA PHE A 225 -6.75 3.22 -6.42
C PHE A 225 -7.21 1.92 -7.10
N GLN A 226 -6.52 1.46 -8.14
CA GLN A 226 -6.87 0.22 -8.85
C GLN A 226 -6.77 -1.01 -7.95
N ASN A 227 -5.71 -1.11 -7.14
CA ASN A 227 -5.54 -2.23 -6.20
C ASN A 227 -6.66 -2.27 -5.15
N LEU A 228 -7.07 -1.11 -4.63
CA LEU A 228 -8.15 -1.00 -3.66
C LEU A 228 -9.51 -1.34 -4.28
N LEU A 229 -9.77 -0.92 -5.53
CA LEU A 229 -10.97 -1.32 -6.27
C LEU A 229 -11.04 -2.85 -6.39
N LEU A 230 -9.95 -3.50 -6.80
CA LEU A 230 -9.90 -4.95 -6.96
C LEU A 230 -10.04 -5.69 -5.62
N ALA A 231 -9.42 -5.19 -4.57
CA ALA A 231 -9.44 -5.84 -3.26
C ALA A 231 -10.80 -5.72 -2.54
N LEU A 232 -11.58 -4.67 -2.83
CA LEU A 232 -12.81 -4.34 -2.12
C LEU A 232 -14.06 -4.37 -3.02
N ASP A 233 -13.96 -4.96 -4.21
CA ASP A 233 -15.01 -5.03 -5.23
C ASP A 233 -16.34 -5.56 -4.66
N GLU A 234 -16.32 -6.66 -3.91
CA GLU A 234 -17.52 -7.26 -3.28
C GLU A 234 -18.23 -6.29 -2.32
N ASP A 235 -17.49 -5.43 -1.62
CA ASP A 235 -18.07 -4.44 -0.71
C ASP A 235 -18.62 -3.22 -1.44
N ILE A 236 -18.01 -2.88 -2.58
CA ILE A 236 -18.48 -1.81 -3.47
C ILE A 236 -19.78 -2.23 -4.13
N GLU A 237 -19.84 -3.44 -4.70
CA GLU A 237 -21.06 -4.00 -5.31
C GLU A 237 -22.19 -4.13 -4.29
N ALA A 238 -21.87 -4.52 -3.05
CA ALA A 238 -22.82 -4.59 -1.96
C ALA A 238 -23.26 -3.22 -1.40
N GLY A 239 -22.70 -2.11 -1.91
CA GLY A 239 -22.99 -0.74 -1.46
C GLY A 239 -22.56 -0.46 -0.02
N ARG A 240 -21.58 -1.22 0.49
CA ARG A 240 -21.03 -1.07 1.85
C ARG A 240 -19.90 -0.04 1.91
N LEU A 241 -19.26 0.23 0.79
CA LEU A 241 -18.15 1.16 0.61
C LEU A 241 -18.25 1.81 -0.77
N GLU A 242 -17.81 3.05 -0.89
CA GLU A 242 -17.55 3.71 -2.17
C GLU A 242 -16.09 4.15 -2.21
N ILE A 243 -15.40 3.98 -3.34
CA ILE A 243 -14.01 4.45 -3.51
C ILE A 243 -13.98 5.47 -4.63
N LYS A 244 -13.43 6.66 -4.34
CA LYS A 244 -13.25 7.75 -5.30
C LYS A 244 -11.81 8.22 -5.31
N ARG A 245 -11.39 8.76 -6.45
CA ARG A 245 -10.13 9.48 -6.58
C ARG A 245 -10.44 10.96 -6.79
N GLU A 246 -9.91 11.80 -5.91
CA GLU A 246 -9.99 13.25 -6.03
C GLU A 246 -8.58 13.83 -6.15
N GLY A 247 -8.19 14.22 -7.36
CA GLY A 247 -6.84 14.69 -7.64
C GLY A 247 -5.78 13.61 -7.33
N SER A 248 -4.96 13.87 -6.32
CA SER A 248 -3.89 12.99 -5.84
C SER A 248 -4.31 12.10 -4.66
N ASP A 249 -5.55 12.21 -4.21
CA ASP A 249 -6.03 11.56 -3.00
C ASP A 249 -6.99 10.43 -3.38
N VAL A 250 -6.90 9.32 -2.65
CA VAL A 250 -7.88 8.24 -2.73
C VAL A 250 -8.76 8.29 -1.49
N ILE A 251 -10.07 8.35 -1.69
CA ILE A 251 -11.06 8.51 -0.63
C ILE A 251 -11.96 7.29 -0.61
N LEU A 252 -11.97 6.59 0.53
CA LEU A 252 -12.86 5.47 0.80
C LEU A 252 -14.00 5.99 1.69
N THR A 253 -15.22 6.00 1.17
CA THR A 253 -16.40 6.52 1.86
C THR A 253 -17.27 5.37 2.39
N LEU A 254 -17.38 5.29 3.72
CA LEU A 254 -18.14 4.28 4.43
C LEU A 254 -19.41 4.89 5.05
N PRO A 255 -20.62 4.43 4.68
CA PRO A 255 -21.84 4.83 5.35
C PRO A 255 -21.84 4.46 6.84
N SER A 256 -22.08 5.43 7.73
CA SER A 256 -22.05 5.19 9.19
C SER A 256 -23.25 4.39 9.71
N THR A 257 -24.35 4.29 8.94
CA THR A 257 -25.62 3.69 9.36
C THR A 257 -25.49 2.24 9.83
N ASN A 258 -24.60 1.47 9.18
CA ASN A 258 -24.36 0.06 9.52
C ASN A 258 -23.20 -0.10 10.51
N GLY A 259 -22.34 0.92 10.65
CA GLY A 259 -21.16 0.90 11.50
C GLY A 259 -21.43 1.22 12.97
N PHE A 260 -22.39 2.11 13.24
CA PHE A 260 -22.62 2.67 14.57
C PHE A 260 -24.10 2.71 14.93
N SER A 261 -24.38 2.59 16.22
CA SER A 261 -25.72 2.92 16.74
C SER A 261 -25.91 4.45 16.80
N SER A 262 -27.17 4.89 16.79
CA SER A 262 -27.50 6.32 16.90
C SER A 262 -26.88 6.92 18.17
N GLY A 263 -26.21 8.07 18.03
CA GLY A 263 -25.54 8.76 19.15
C GLY A 263 -24.36 8.02 19.78
N SER A 264 -23.88 6.92 19.19
CA SER A 264 -22.76 6.12 19.70
C SER A 264 -21.56 6.14 18.75
N ALA A 265 -20.37 5.97 19.33
CA ALA A 265 -19.12 5.70 18.61
C ALA A 265 -18.66 4.24 18.75
N ALA A 266 -19.39 3.40 19.50
CA ALA A 266 -19.08 1.98 19.58
C ALA A 266 -19.34 1.29 18.23
N LEU A 267 -18.33 0.60 17.72
CA LEU A 267 -18.41 -0.17 16.48
C LEU A 267 -19.39 -1.34 16.64
N ARG A 268 -20.24 -1.54 15.64
CA ARG A 268 -21.15 -2.69 15.59
C ARG A 268 -20.42 -3.93 15.07
N PRO A 269 -20.72 -5.14 15.60
CA PRO A 269 -20.07 -6.37 15.15
C PRO A 269 -20.15 -6.63 13.64
N GLY A 270 -21.26 -6.25 12.99
CA GLY A 270 -21.44 -6.43 11.54
C GLY A 270 -20.55 -5.53 10.67
N PHE A 271 -19.93 -4.50 11.25
CA PHE A 271 -19.03 -3.59 10.54
C PHE A 271 -17.57 -4.07 10.56
N LEU A 272 -17.21 -4.87 11.58
CA LEU A 272 -15.85 -5.36 11.78
C LEU A 272 -15.29 -6.16 10.59
N PRO A 273 -16.07 -7.02 9.89
CA PRO A 273 -15.56 -7.72 8.71
C PRO A 273 -15.15 -6.79 7.57
N LEU A 274 -15.89 -5.69 7.36
CA LEU A 274 -15.54 -4.68 6.35
C LEU A 274 -14.26 -3.96 6.75
N LEU A 275 -14.13 -3.55 8.02
CA LEU A 275 -12.91 -2.93 8.53
C LEU A 275 -11.70 -3.86 8.44
N ASN A 276 -11.87 -5.17 8.63
CA ASN A 276 -10.78 -6.13 8.44
C ASN A 276 -10.29 -6.15 6.99
N ARG A 277 -11.20 -6.25 6.01
CA ARG A 277 -10.83 -6.24 4.59
C ARG A 277 -10.18 -4.94 4.16
N ILE A 278 -10.68 -3.80 4.65
CA ILE A 278 -10.06 -2.50 4.43
C ILE A 278 -8.66 -2.46 5.05
N GLY A 279 -8.53 -2.90 6.31
CA GLY A 279 -7.24 -2.99 6.98
C GLY A 279 -6.23 -3.80 6.16
N ASP A 280 -6.63 -4.99 5.70
CA ASP A 280 -5.80 -5.89 4.88
C ASP A 280 -5.43 -5.24 3.53
N ALA A 281 -6.37 -4.57 2.87
CA ALA A 281 -6.16 -3.87 1.61
C ALA A 281 -5.23 -2.65 1.75
N LEU A 282 -5.18 -2.04 2.92
CA LEU A 282 -4.31 -0.89 3.21
C LEU A 282 -2.89 -1.31 3.62
N ILE A 283 -2.64 -2.55 4.08
CA ILE A 283 -1.29 -3.04 4.46
C ILE A 283 -0.21 -2.76 3.39
N PRO A 284 -0.42 -3.06 2.09
CA PRO A 284 0.60 -2.80 1.07
C PRO A 284 0.75 -1.31 0.73
N VAL A 285 -0.17 -0.45 1.18
CA VAL A 285 -0.19 0.97 0.88
C VAL A 285 0.68 1.72 1.88
N LYS A 286 1.90 2.09 1.47
CA LYS A 286 2.84 2.87 2.28
C LYS A 286 2.48 4.37 2.32
N ARG A 287 1.22 4.70 2.62
CA ARG A 287 0.74 6.08 2.77
C ARG A 287 0.14 6.31 4.14
N ILE A 288 0.07 7.58 4.50
CA ILE A 288 -0.68 8.02 5.66
C ILE A 288 -2.17 7.78 5.38
N ALA A 289 -2.89 7.23 6.35
CA ALA A 289 -4.33 7.13 6.29
C ALA A 289 -4.96 8.16 7.25
N ARG A 290 -5.72 9.11 6.69
CA ARG A 290 -6.51 10.05 7.50
C ARG A 290 -7.96 9.58 7.57
N ILE A 291 -8.42 9.29 8.78
CA ILE A 291 -9.79 8.83 9.04
C ILE A 291 -10.62 10.05 9.44
N GLU A 292 -11.56 10.42 8.58
CA GLU A 292 -12.44 11.57 8.75
C GLU A 292 -13.85 11.12 9.18
N GLY A 293 -14.34 11.67 10.29
CA GLY A 293 -15.70 11.43 10.78
C GLY A 293 -16.65 12.56 10.37
N HIS A 294 -17.84 12.22 9.86
CA HIS A 294 -18.87 13.18 9.49
C HIS A 294 -20.24 12.82 10.09
N THR A 295 -21.05 13.85 10.35
CA THR A 295 -22.44 13.73 10.81
C THR A 295 -23.39 14.49 9.88
N ASP A 296 -24.68 14.30 10.09
CA ASP A 296 -25.68 15.25 9.60
C ASP A 296 -25.74 16.49 10.51
N SER A 297 -26.56 17.47 10.13
CA SER A 297 -26.77 18.69 10.91
C SER A 297 -27.78 18.54 12.06
N VAL A 298 -28.24 17.32 12.37
CA VAL A 298 -29.22 17.13 13.45
C VAL A 298 -28.50 17.28 14.79
N PRO A 299 -28.96 18.16 15.69
CA PRO A 299 -28.35 18.30 17.00
C PRO A 299 -28.46 17.01 17.83
N LEU A 300 -27.42 16.69 18.58
CA LEU A 300 -27.45 15.56 19.50
C LEU A 300 -28.46 15.78 20.62
N ALA A 301 -29.02 14.68 21.13
CA ALA A 301 -29.93 14.71 22.26
C ALA A 301 -29.26 15.29 23.51
N PHE A 302 -29.98 16.15 24.23
CA PHE A 302 -29.50 16.75 25.46
C PHE A 302 -29.17 15.68 26.51
N GLY A 303 -27.99 15.78 27.13
CA GLY A 303 -27.52 14.83 28.15
C GLY A 303 -26.91 13.53 27.61
N GLY A 304 -26.67 13.43 26.29
CA GLY A 304 -25.91 12.32 25.71
C GLY A 304 -24.43 12.30 26.11
N ARG A 305 -23.74 11.18 25.80
CA ARG A 305 -22.29 11.02 26.07
C ARG A 305 -21.43 12.08 25.37
N TYR A 306 -21.80 12.44 24.14
CA TYR A 306 -21.07 13.39 23.31
C TYR A 306 -21.71 14.76 23.39
N ARG A 307 -20.87 15.79 23.46
CA ARG A 307 -21.30 17.18 23.66
C ARG A 307 -21.82 17.83 22.37
N SER A 308 -21.33 17.39 21.22
CA SER A 308 -21.67 17.95 19.91
C SER A 308 -21.36 16.96 18.79
N ASN A 309 -21.80 17.29 17.58
CA ASN A 309 -21.49 16.52 16.37
C ASN A 309 -19.97 16.46 16.08
N TRP A 310 -19.21 17.49 16.45
CA TRP A 310 -17.74 17.48 16.40
C TRP A 310 -17.14 16.41 17.31
N ASP A 311 -17.65 16.29 18.54
CA ASP A 311 -17.21 15.29 19.51
C ASP A 311 -17.57 13.87 19.05
N LEU A 312 -18.82 13.65 18.61
CA LEU A 312 -19.27 12.35 18.11
C LEU A 312 -18.51 11.88 16.87
N SER A 313 -18.29 12.77 15.89
CA SER A 313 -17.55 12.43 14.67
C SER A 313 -16.09 12.08 14.97
N SER A 314 -15.43 12.87 15.83
CA SER A 314 -14.05 12.60 16.27
C SER A 314 -13.94 11.24 16.98
N ALA A 315 -14.88 10.95 17.90
CA ALA A 315 -14.90 9.68 18.62
C ALA A 315 -15.15 8.47 17.70
N ARG A 316 -15.97 8.62 16.66
CA ARG A 316 -16.20 7.57 15.66
C ARG A 316 -14.96 7.31 14.80
N ALA A 317 -14.31 8.37 14.33
CA ALA A 317 -13.04 8.27 13.60
C ALA A 317 -11.97 7.57 14.46
N ALA A 318 -11.85 7.95 15.74
CA ALA A 318 -10.96 7.29 16.70
C ALA A 318 -11.29 5.80 16.86
N SER A 319 -12.56 5.44 17.02
CA SER A 319 -12.95 4.03 17.18
C SER A 319 -12.58 3.17 15.97
N VAL A 320 -12.69 3.72 14.75
CA VAL A 320 -12.24 3.03 13.52
C VAL A 320 -10.72 2.92 13.48
N ALA A 321 -10.01 4.01 13.80
CA ALA A 321 -8.56 4.03 13.88
C ALA A 321 -8.02 2.99 14.86
N ASP A 322 -8.55 2.99 16.09
CA ASP A 322 -8.18 2.05 17.16
C ASP A 322 -8.37 0.61 16.70
N TYR A 323 -9.53 0.30 16.10
CA TYR A 323 -9.80 -1.04 15.60
C TYR A 323 -8.82 -1.48 14.50
N LEU A 324 -8.54 -0.61 13.54
CA LEU A 324 -7.59 -0.90 12.46
C LEU A 324 -6.18 -1.13 13.02
N LEU A 325 -5.72 -0.27 13.92
CA LEU A 325 -4.39 -0.36 14.55
C LEU A 325 -4.24 -1.62 15.41
N GLU A 326 -5.26 -2.02 16.17
CA GLU A 326 -5.17 -3.20 17.03
C GLU A 326 -5.13 -4.51 16.24
N GLN A 327 -5.96 -4.61 15.19
CA GLN A 327 -6.26 -5.90 14.58
C GLN A 327 -5.41 -6.21 13.35
N ARG A 328 -5.23 -5.27 12.41
CA ARG A 328 -4.71 -5.60 11.07
C ARG A 328 -3.71 -4.60 10.50
N TYR A 329 -3.73 -3.34 10.93
CA TYR A 329 -2.96 -2.25 10.36
C TYR A 329 -1.70 -1.84 11.18
N ARG A 330 -1.19 -2.71 12.06
CA ARG A 330 -0.01 -2.36 12.92
C ARG A 330 1.24 -1.93 12.16
N ASN A 331 1.38 -2.38 10.90
CA ASN A 331 2.57 -2.15 10.09
C ASN A 331 2.27 -1.33 8.81
N GLY A 332 1.04 -0.82 8.65
CA GLY A 332 0.57 -0.27 7.38
C GLY A 332 0.89 1.19 7.12
N GLY A 333 1.24 1.97 8.16
CA GLY A 333 1.53 3.40 8.01
C GLY A 333 1.03 4.22 9.21
N GLU A 334 1.16 5.54 9.10
CA GLU A 334 0.64 6.46 10.11
C GLU A 334 -0.86 6.67 9.92
N ILE A 335 -1.62 6.65 11.02
CA ILE A 335 -3.05 7.00 11.02
C ILE A 335 -3.24 8.33 11.71
N TYR A 336 -3.96 9.24 11.04
CA TYR A 336 -4.46 10.47 11.63
C TYR A 336 -5.97 10.41 11.70
N ILE A 337 -6.55 11.05 12.70
CA ILE A 337 -8.00 11.18 12.85
C ILE A 337 -8.42 12.64 12.74
N ALA A 338 -9.57 12.87 12.11
CA ALA A 338 -10.21 14.17 12.08
C ALA A 338 -11.72 13.99 12.26
N GLY A 339 -12.35 14.78 13.12
CA GLY A 339 -13.81 14.89 13.15
C GLY A 339 -14.22 16.20 12.51
N PHE A 340 -15.14 16.16 11.54
CA PHE A 340 -15.66 17.36 10.87
C PHE A 340 -17.08 17.72 11.30
N GLY A 341 -17.74 16.88 12.10
CA GLY A 341 -19.16 17.03 12.41
C GLY A 341 -20.00 17.20 11.15
N ASP A 342 -20.80 18.25 11.12
CA ASP A 342 -21.64 18.68 10.01
C ASP A 342 -20.99 19.73 9.11
N GLY A 343 -19.72 20.07 9.33
CA GLY A 343 -19.01 21.14 8.62
C GLY A 343 -18.64 20.84 7.16
N LYS A 344 -18.72 19.57 6.74
CA LYS A 344 -18.46 19.11 5.36
C LYS A 344 -19.57 18.18 4.85
N PRO A 345 -20.76 18.72 4.51
CA PRO A 345 -21.85 17.92 3.95
C PRO A 345 -21.58 17.56 2.48
N VAL A 346 -21.89 16.32 2.09
CA VAL A 346 -21.84 15.85 0.69
C VAL A 346 -23.21 15.87 0.02
N SER A 347 -24.28 16.03 0.80
CA SER A 347 -25.65 16.14 0.33
C SER A 347 -26.47 17.11 1.20
N THR A 348 -27.69 17.44 0.77
CA THR A 348 -28.59 18.32 1.52
C THR A 348 -29.02 17.68 2.85
N ASN A 349 -28.95 18.45 3.94
CA ASN A 349 -29.44 18.02 5.26
C ASN A 349 -30.98 18.09 5.39
N GLU A 350 -31.68 18.62 4.39
CA GLU A 350 -33.13 18.80 4.42
C GLU A 350 -33.87 17.45 4.26
N THR A 351 -33.28 16.53 3.49
CA THR A 351 -33.88 15.21 3.20
C THR A 351 -33.27 14.12 4.08
N GLU A 352 -34.03 13.07 4.40
CA GLU A 352 -33.49 11.93 5.16
C GLU A 352 -32.39 11.20 4.38
N ALA A 353 -32.56 11.07 3.06
CA ALA A 353 -31.54 10.47 2.20
C ALA A 353 -30.23 11.27 2.23
N GLY A 354 -30.30 12.60 2.13
CA GLY A 354 -29.11 13.44 2.20
C GLY A 354 -28.44 13.46 3.57
N ARG A 355 -29.22 13.44 4.66
CA ARG A 355 -28.68 13.24 6.02
C ARG A 355 -27.98 11.89 6.17
N ALA A 356 -28.58 10.81 5.64
CA ALA A 356 -27.96 9.48 5.67
C ALA A 356 -26.64 9.45 4.90
N ALA A 357 -26.55 10.13 3.76
CA ALA A 357 -25.30 10.28 3.01
C ALA A 357 -24.26 11.09 3.78
N ASN A 358 -24.66 12.14 4.50
CA ASN A 358 -23.74 12.97 5.30
C ASN A 358 -23.15 12.22 6.50
N ARG A 359 -23.89 11.27 7.08
CA ARG A 359 -23.42 10.38 8.16
C ARG A 359 -22.49 9.30 7.60
N ARG A 360 -21.21 9.60 7.49
CA ARG A 360 -20.18 8.72 6.90
C ARG A 360 -18.84 8.83 7.60
N ILE A 361 -18.01 7.82 7.40
CA ILE A 361 -16.58 7.85 7.71
C ILE A 361 -15.85 7.84 6.38
N GLU A 362 -14.86 8.71 6.22
CA GLU A 362 -13.97 8.69 5.06
C GLU A 362 -12.57 8.25 5.50
N ILE A 363 -11.93 7.39 4.71
CA ILE A 363 -10.50 7.08 4.87
C ILE A 363 -9.81 7.68 3.66
N VAL A 364 -9.04 8.74 3.90
CA VAL A 364 -8.34 9.52 2.89
C VAL A 364 -6.87 9.10 2.88
N LEU A 365 -6.38 8.75 1.69
CA LEU A 365 -5.00 8.39 1.43
C LEU A 365 -4.34 9.50 0.60
N PRO A 366 -3.89 10.59 1.23
CA PRO A 366 -3.27 11.70 0.52
C PRO A 366 -1.91 11.29 -0.05
N LYS A 367 -1.50 11.94 -1.15
CA LYS A 367 -0.16 11.74 -1.72
C LYS A 367 0.96 12.34 -0.85
N GLY A 368 0.66 13.36 -0.04
CA GLY A 368 1.62 14.05 0.81
C GLY A 368 1.04 14.47 2.15
N PHE A 369 1.91 14.90 3.07
CA PHE A 369 1.51 15.48 4.35
C PHE A 369 0.79 16.82 4.16
N ILE A 370 -0.18 17.09 5.05
CA ILE A 370 -0.73 18.43 5.29
C ILE A 370 0.18 19.18 6.26
#